data_AF-A0A0E7NU49-F1
#
_entry.id   AF-A0A0E7NU49-F1
#
_cell.length_a   1.000
_cell.length_b   1.000
_cell.length_c   1.000
_cell.angle_alpha   90.00
_cell.angle_beta   90.00
_cell.angle_gamma   90.00
#
_symmetry.space_group_name_H-M   'P 1'
#
loop_
_entity.id
_entity.type
_entity.pdbx_description
1 polymer ?
#
loop_
_entity_poly.entity_id
_entity_poly.type
_entity_poly.pdbx_seq_one_letter_code
_entity_poly.pdbx_strand_id
1 'polypeptide(L)'
;MQIEFFNFLRSVVQTEDGLVLYALALIVSMEIIDFVTGTIAAIINPDIEYKSKIGINGLFRKISGVLLLMILIPASVLLPEKTGFAFLYSIYLGYIAFTFQSLIENYRKLKGNVTLFQPIVKVFQRLLEKDDDTKKGE
;
A
#
# COMPACT_ATOMS: atom_id res chain seq x y z
N MET A 1 -2.91 3.25 29.71
CA MET A 1 -2.16 2.67 28.55
C MET A 1 -2.74 3.08 27.20
N GLN A 2 -4.06 3.01 26.95
CA GLN A 2 -4.63 3.41 25.65
C GLN A 2 -4.42 4.89 25.29
N ILE A 3 -4.61 5.81 26.25
CA ILE A 3 -4.43 7.26 26.02
C ILE A 3 -2.97 7.59 25.68
N GLU A 4 -2.00 6.93 26.32
CA GLU A 4 -0.57 7.19 26.10
C GLU A 4 -0.11 6.77 24.70
N PHE A 5 -0.57 5.60 24.21
CA PHE A 5 -0.21 5.14 22.88
C PHE A 5 -0.77 6.05 21.78
N PHE A 6 -2.05 6.46 21.88
CA PHE A 6 -2.62 7.41 20.92
C PHE A 6 -1.96 8.78 21.00
N ASN A 7 -1.56 9.23 22.20
CA ASN A 7 -0.81 10.49 22.36
C ASN A 7 0.57 10.40 21.73
N PHE A 8 1.25 9.26 21.85
CA PHE A 8 2.51 9.00 21.15
C PHE A 8 2.31 9.07 19.63
N LEU A 9 1.34 8.35 19.07
CA LEU A 9 1.05 8.40 17.63
C LEU A 9 0.74 9.83 17.15
N ARG A 10 -0.07 10.57 17.93
CA ARG A 10 -0.36 11.98 17.66
C ARG A 10 0.90 12.85 17.71
N SER A 11 1.82 12.60 18.63
CA SER A 11 3.09 13.34 18.71
C SER A 11 4.01 13.09 17.52
N VAL A 12 4.02 11.88 16.97
CA VAL A 12 4.84 11.52 15.80
C VAL A 12 4.39 12.27 14.54
N VAL A 13 3.10 12.56 14.41
CA VAL A 13 2.51 13.20 13.21
C VAL A 13 2.35 14.71 13.34
N GLN A 14 2.92 15.36 14.36
CA GLN A 14 2.76 16.80 14.58
C GLN A 14 3.46 17.67 13.52
N THR A 15 4.49 17.14 12.86
CA THR A 15 5.23 17.83 11.81
C THR A 15 4.93 17.20 10.45
N GLU A 16 5.11 18.00 9.39
CA GLU A 16 4.98 17.52 8.00
C GLU A 16 5.92 16.33 7.73
N ASP A 17 7.18 16.42 8.15
CA ASP A 17 8.16 15.34 8.03
C ASP A 17 7.77 14.11 8.86
N GLY A 18 7.29 14.33 10.08
CA GLY A 18 6.83 13.26 10.97
C GLY A 18 5.65 12.50 10.39
N LEU A 19 4.70 13.22 9.76
CA LEU A 19 3.56 12.61 9.06
C LEU A 19 4.01 11.79 7.85
N VAL A 20 4.97 12.27 7.06
CA VAL A 20 5.54 11.53 5.91
C VAL A 20 6.22 10.24 6.39
N LEU A 21 7.07 10.32 7.41
CA LEU A 21 7.75 9.15 7.97
C LEU A 21 6.77 8.16 8.62
N TYR A 22 5.73 8.66 9.28
CA TYR A 22 4.65 7.84 9.82
C TYR A 22 3.90 7.09 8.71
N ALA A 23 3.55 7.78 7.62
CA ALA A 23 2.92 7.16 6.46
C ALA A 23 3.82 6.09 5.82
N LEU A 24 5.13 6.33 5.69
CA LEU A 24 6.08 5.32 5.20
C LEU A 24 6.13 4.10 6.12
N ALA A 25 6.20 4.30 7.44
CA ALA A 25 6.19 3.21 8.42
C ALA A 25 4.89 2.38 8.34
N LEU A 26 3.75 3.04 8.13
CA LEU A 26 2.47 2.39 7.90
C LEU A 26 2.49 1.55 6.62
N ILE A 27 3.01 2.10 5.51
CA ILE A 27 3.17 1.39 4.23
C ILE A 27 4.02 0.12 4.42
N VAL A 28 5.19 0.24 5.04
CA VAL A 28 6.08 -0.91 5.29
C VAL A 28 5.37 -1.98 6.12
N SER A 29 4.65 -1.57 7.15
CA SER A 29 3.87 -2.49 8.00
C SER A 29 2.77 -3.20 7.21
N MET A 30 2.04 -2.48 6.37
CA MET A 30 1.01 -3.03 5.50
C MET A 30 1.60 -3.99 4.46
N GLU A 31 2.75 -3.65 3.87
CA GLU A 31 3.43 -4.50 2.88
C GLU A 31 3.89 -5.83 3.45
N ILE A 32 4.38 -5.83 4.70
CA ILE A 32 4.75 -7.05 5.44
C ILE A 32 3.51 -7.91 5.68
N ILE A 33 2.42 -7.32 6.18
CA ILE A 33 1.17 -8.05 6.41
C ILE A 33 0.63 -8.60 5.09
N ASP A 34 0.67 -7.82 4.02
CA ASP A 34 0.20 -8.21 2.70
C ASP A 34 1.04 -9.35 2.12
N PHE A 35 2.35 -9.32 2.29
CA PHE A 35 3.22 -10.42 1.89
C PHE A 35 2.88 -11.71 2.66
N VAL A 36 2.81 -11.64 3.99
CA VAL A 36 2.50 -12.80 4.84
C VAL A 36 1.13 -13.38 4.50
N THR A 37 0.10 -12.53 4.42
CA THR A 37 -1.27 -12.97 4.11
C THR A 37 -1.40 -13.50 2.68
N GLY A 38 -0.70 -12.90 1.71
CA GLY A 38 -0.63 -13.40 0.34
C GLY A 38 0.06 -14.76 0.23
N THR A 39 1.16 -14.97 0.98
CA THR A 39 1.84 -16.28 1.04
C THR A 39 0.95 -17.35 1.65
N ILE A 40 0.29 -17.04 2.78
CA ILE A 40 -0.65 -17.98 3.42
C ILE A 40 -1.81 -18.31 2.45
N ALA A 41 -2.37 -17.30 1.79
CA ALA A 41 -3.46 -17.49 0.83
C ALA A 41 -3.06 -18.39 -0.36
N ALA A 42 -1.82 -18.30 -0.83
CA ALA A 42 -1.30 -19.15 -1.89
C ALA A 42 -1.07 -20.60 -1.43
N ILE A 43 -0.66 -20.81 -0.18
CA ILE A 43 -0.46 -22.16 0.38
C ILE A 43 -1.80 -22.87 0.60
N ILE A 44 -2.82 -22.15 1.06
CA ILE A 44 -4.13 -22.73 1.42
C ILE A 44 -5.01 -23.01 0.18
N ASN A 45 -4.84 -22.25 -0.91
CA ASN A 45 -5.64 -22.45 -2.12
C ASN A 45 -4.97 -23.45 -3.07
N PRO A 46 -5.56 -24.66 -3.27
CA PRO A 46 -4.99 -25.69 -4.14
C PRO A 46 -4.94 -25.28 -5.63
N ASP A 47 -5.73 -24.26 -6.02
CA ASP A 47 -5.75 -23.70 -7.37
C ASP A 47 -4.58 -22.72 -7.63
N ILE A 48 -3.86 -22.31 -6.60
CA ILE A 48 -2.70 -21.42 -6.71
C ILE A 48 -1.44 -22.28 -6.63
N GLU A 49 -0.86 -22.60 -7.79
CA GLU A 49 0.40 -23.32 -7.87
C GLU A 49 1.51 -22.41 -7.31
N TYR A 50 1.93 -22.63 -6.06
CA TYR A 50 3.03 -21.86 -5.45
C TYR A 50 4.35 -22.21 -6.13
N LYS A 51 4.64 -21.52 -7.24
CA LYS A 51 5.95 -21.56 -7.88
C LYS A 51 6.84 -20.56 -7.15
N SER A 52 7.96 -21.04 -6.62
CA SER A 52 8.97 -20.23 -5.92
C SER A 52 9.32 -18.91 -6.65
N LYS A 53 9.37 -18.93 -7.99
CA LYS A 53 9.60 -17.74 -8.84
C LYS A 53 8.52 -16.65 -8.71
N ILE A 54 7.25 -17.03 -8.55
CA ILE A 54 6.13 -16.09 -8.39
C ILE A 54 6.21 -15.41 -7.01
N GLY A 55 6.52 -16.18 -5.96
CA GLY A 55 6.72 -15.64 -4.60
C GLY A 55 7.89 -14.65 -4.53
N ILE A 56 9.04 -15.00 -5.14
CA ILE A 56 10.22 -14.13 -5.19
C ILE A 56 9.94 -12.85 -5.98
N ASN A 57 9.29 -12.91 -7.14
CA ASN A 57 8.91 -11.72 -7.90
C ASN A 57 7.93 -10.83 -7.12
N GLY A 58 6.99 -11.45 -6.40
CA GLY A 58 6.08 -10.74 -5.50
C GLY A 58 6.83 -9.97 -4.42
N LEU A 59 7.80 -10.61 -3.76
CA LEU A 59 8.63 -9.97 -2.74
C LEU A 59 9.51 -8.85 -3.33
N PHE A 60 10.15 -9.09 -4.47
CA PHE A 60 10.99 -8.08 -5.13
C PHE A 60 10.19 -6.85 -5.50
N ARG A 61 8.96 -7.01 -6.02
CA ARG A 61 8.06 -5.90 -6.34
C ARG A 61 7.76 -5.02 -5.12
N LYS A 62 7.54 -5.64 -3.96
CA LYS A 62 7.27 -4.93 -2.70
C LYS A 62 8.49 -4.16 -2.21
N ILE A 63 9.66 -4.81 -2.20
CA ILE A 63 10.92 -4.18 -1.81
C ILE A 63 11.24 -3.02 -2.76
N SER A 64 11.08 -3.20 -4.08
CA SER A 64 11.29 -2.14 -5.06
C SER A 64 10.32 -0.98 -4.86
N GLY A 65 9.05 -1.26 -4.54
CA GLY A 65 8.05 -0.22 -4.24
C GLY A 65 8.47 0.64 -3.07
N VAL A 66 8.84 0.03 -1.94
CA VAL A 66 9.31 0.75 -0.75
C VAL A 66 10.62 1.50 -1.02
N LEU A 67 11.57 0.90 -1.73
CA LEU A 67 12.82 1.57 -2.12
C LEU A 67 12.56 2.83 -2.96
N LEU A 68 11.64 2.76 -3.92
CA LEU A 68 11.24 3.93 -4.71
C LEU A 68 10.68 5.03 -3.82
N LEU A 69 9.77 4.70 -2.89
CA LEU A 69 9.21 5.67 -1.95
C LEU A 69 10.28 6.33 -1.08
N MET A 70 11.29 5.58 -0.65
CA MET A 70 12.41 6.13 0.14
C MET A 70 13.29 7.06 -0.68
N ILE A 71 13.52 6.78 -1.97
CA ILE A 71 14.28 7.67 -2.87
C ILE A 71 13.53 8.99 -3.11
N LEU A 72 12.20 8.98 -3.08
CA LEU A 72 11.43 10.21 -3.23
C LEU A 72 11.65 11.19 -2.07
N ILE A 73 12.05 10.74 -0.88
CA ILE A 73 12.29 11.62 0.29
C ILE A 73 13.40 12.63 0.02
N PRO A 74 14.65 12.24 -0.30
CA PRO A 74 15.68 13.22 -0.64
C PRO A 74 15.34 13.97 -1.94
N ALA A 75 14.64 13.34 -2.90
CA ALA A 75 14.21 14.02 -4.11
C ALA A 75 13.21 15.15 -3.84
N SER A 76 12.36 15.02 -2.81
CA SER A 76 11.35 16.03 -2.49
C SER A 76 11.96 17.34 -1.99
N VAL A 77 13.20 17.31 -1.49
CA VAL A 77 13.93 18.51 -1.05
C VAL A 77 14.27 19.43 -2.22
N LEU A 78 14.30 18.90 -3.46
CA LEU A 78 14.49 19.70 -4.67
C LEU A 78 13.25 20.52 -5.04
N LEU A 79 12.11 20.23 -4.43
CA LEU A 79 10.85 20.91 -4.72
C LEU A 79 10.72 22.17 -3.85
N PRO A 80 10.25 23.28 -4.42
CA PRO A 80 10.17 24.54 -3.70
C PRO A 80 9.11 24.52 -2.59
N GLU A 81 9.39 25.26 -1.52
CA GLU A 81 8.46 25.50 -0.40
C GLU A 81 7.89 24.19 0.17
N LYS A 82 6.56 24.09 0.29
CA LYS A 82 5.83 22.91 0.83
C LYS A 82 5.47 21.87 -0.23
N THR A 83 5.93 22.06 -1.47
CA THR A 83 5.60 21.17 -2.59
C THR A 83 6.16 19.77 -2.36
N GLY A 84 7.32 19.66 -1.71
CA GLY A 84 7.93 18.38 -1.34
C GLY A 84 7.04 17.53 -0.44
N PHE A 85 6.48 18.14 0.62
CA PHE A 85 5.54 17.49 1.51
C PHE A 85 4.27 17.04 0.76
N ALA A 86 3.63 17.96 0.02
CA ALA A 86 2.40 17.64 -0.70
C ALA A 86 2.58 16.51 -1.72
N PHE A 87 3.71 16.50 -2.43
CA PHE A 87 4.10 15.46 -3.37
C PHE A 87 4.25 14.09 -2.67
N LEU A 88 5.07 14.02 -1.61
CA LEU A 88 5.28 12.79 -0.85
C LEU A 88 4.00 12.26 -0.24
N TYR A 89 3.25 13.13 0.45
CA TYR A 89 2.03 12.74 1.15
C TYR A 89 0.97 12.20 0.17
N SER A 90 0.82 12.82 -0.99
CA SER A 90 -0.13 12.36 -2.03
C SER A 90 0.25 10.99 -2.59
N ILE A 91 1.54 10.78 -2.91
CA ILE A 91 2.03 9.48 -3.41
C ILE A 91 1.87 8.41 -2.34
N TYR A 92 2.19 8.72 -1.08
CA TYR A 92 2.12 7.76 0.01
C TYR A 92 0.66 7.37 0.30
N LEU A 93 -0.29 8.33 0.25
CA LEU A 93 -1.72 8.01 0.34
C LEU A 93 -2.19 7.10 -0.80
N GLY A 94 -1.75 7.36 -2.03
CA GLY A 94 -2.04 6.48 -3.17
C GLY A 94 -1.48 5.07 -2.97
N TYR A 95 -0.25 4.98 -2.46
CA TYR A 95 0.38 3.70 -2.17
C TYR A 95 -0.37 2.93 -1.06
N ILE A 96 -0.70 3.59 0.06
CA ILE A 96 -1.53 3.02 1.14
C ILE A 96 -2.84 2.47 0.58
N ALA A 97 -3.51 3.23 -0.28
CA ALA A 97 -4.74 2.84 -0.91
C ALA A 97 -4.60 1.54 -1.73
N PHE A 98 -3.56 1.43 -2.56
CA PHE A 98 -3.28 0.21 -3.33
C PHE A 98 -2.88 -0.98 -2.45
N THR A 99 -2.03 -0.77 -1.44
CA THR A 99 -1.66 -1.85 -0.50
C THR A 99 -2.88 -2.32 0.30
N PHE A 100 -3.79 -1.41 0.67
CA PHE A 100 -5.04 -1.76 1.34
C PHE A 100 -5.96 -2.62 0.45
N GLN A 101 -6.07 -2.30 -0.83
CA GLN A 101 -6.79 -3.16 -1.79
C GLN A 101 -6.19 -4.57 -1.82
N SER A 102 -4.86 -4.70 -1.90
CA SER A 102 -4.18 -6.00 -1.88
C SER A 102 -4.47 -6.79 -0.60
N LEU A 103 -4.48 -6.12 0.57
CA LEU A 103 -4.85 -6.74 1.84
C LEU A 103 -6.29 -7.30 1.82
N ILE A 104 -7.24 -6.54 1.27
CA ILE A 104 -8.64 -7.00 1.11
C ILE A 104 -8.71 -8.23 0.20
N GLU A 105 -7.96 -8.24 -0.90
CA GLU A 105 -7.91 -9.37 -1.82
C GLU A 105 -7.34 -10.63 -1.15
N ASN A 106 -6.25 -10.49 -0.39
CA ASN A 106 -5.68 -11.60 0.37
C ASN A 106 -6.63 -12.10 1.46
N TYR A 107 -7.31 -11.20 2.18
CA TYR A 107 -8.32 -11.58 3.16
C TYR A 107 -9.50 -12.34 2.51
N ARG A 108 -9.94 -11.94 1.31
CA ARG A 108 -10.95 -12.67 0.53
C ARG A 108 -10.49 -14.08 0.16
N LYS A 109 -9.24 -14.24 -0.31
CA LYS A 109 -8.64 -15.54 -0.65
C LYS A 109 -8.53 -16.48 0.56
N LEU A 110 -8.46 -15.92 1.77
CA LEU A 110 -8.53 -16.65 3.04
C LEU A 110 -9.97 -16.95 3.49
N LYS A 111 -10.96 -16.82 2.59
CA LYS A 111 -12.40 -17.00 2.86
C LYS A 111 -12.98 -15.99 3.87
N GLY A 112 -12.32 -14.87 4.08
CA GLY A 112 -12.82 -13.76 4.88
C GLY A 112 -13.98 -13.04 4.21
N ASN A 113 -14.96 -12.57 5.00
CA ASN A 113 -16.10 -11.82 4.49
C ASN A 113 -15.70 -10.36 4.21
N VAL A 114 -15.68 -9.99 2.92
CA VAL A 114 -15.29 -8.64 2.47
C VAL A 114 -16.48 -7.74 2.09
N THR A 115 -17.72 -8.10 2.45
CA THR A 115 -18.91 -7.33 2.06
C THR A 115 -18.83 -5.88 2.49
N LEU A 116 -18.26 -5.61 3.67
CA LEU A 116 -18.03 -4.24 4.18
C LEU A 116 -17.11 -3.41 3.28
N PHE A 117 -16.17 -4.06 2.58
CA PHE A 117 -15.16 -3.40 1.75
C PHE A 117 -15.51 -3.39 0.26
N GLN A 118 -16.61 -4.04 -0.15
CA GLN A 118 -17.02 -4.09 -1.57
C GLN A 118 -17.19 -2.70 -2.23
N PRO A 119 -17.75 -1.67 -1.56
CA PRO A 119 -17.83 -0.34 -2.15
C PRO A 119 -16.44 0.23 -2.49
N ILE A 120 -15.49 0.03 -1.59
CA ILE A 120 -14.10 0.49 -1.73
C ILE A 120 -13.44 -0.25 -2.90
N VAL A 121 -13.54 -1.57 -2.94
CA VAL A 121 -12.98 -2.40 -4.03
C VAL A 121 -13.55 -1.97 -5.39
N LYS A 122 -14.86 -1.71 -5.49
CA LYS A 122 -15.51 -1.26 -6.73
C LYS A 122 -14.99 0.10 -7.19
N VAL A 123 -14.71 1.03 -6.27
CA VAL A 123 -14.13 2.33 -6.62
C VAL A 123 -12.72 2.13 -7.20
N PHE A 124 -11.88 1.32 -6.57
CA PHE A 124 -10.54 1.03 -7.08
C PHE A 124 -10.57 0.35 -8.44
N GLN A 125 -11.43 -0.65 -8.63
CA GLN A 125 -11.58 -1.34 -9.92
C GLN A 125 -11.96 -0.36 -11.03
N ARG A 126 -12.93 0.54 -10.79
CA ARG A 126 -13.29 1.56 -11.78
C ARG A 126 -12.18 2.54 -12.08
N LEU A 127 -11.37 2.91 -11.09
CA LEU A 127 -10.23 3.80 -11.30
C LEU A 127 -9.14 3.14 -12.16
N LEU A 128 -8.95 1.83 -12.02
CA LEU A 128 -8.00 1.04 -12.79
C LEU A 128 -8.51 0.66 -14.19
N GLU A 129 -9.78 0.29 -14.33
CA GLU A 129 -10.39 -0.10 -15.62
C GLU A 129 -10.53 1.08 -16.59
N LYS A 130 -10.70 2.31 -16.09
CA LYS A 130 -10.81 3.51 -16.93
C LYS A 130 -9.54 3.78 -17.75
N ASP A 131 -8.38 3.29 -17.31
CA ASP A 131 -7.12 3.40 -18.06
C ASP A 131 -7.01 2.41 -19.23
N ASP A 132 -7.71 1.27 -19.19
CA ASP A 132 -7.65 0.25 -20.24
C ASP A 132 -8.56 0.56 -21.45
N ASP A 133 -9.72 1.17 -21.23
CA ASP A 133 -10.61 1.59 -22.32
C ASP A 133 -10.09 2.82 -23.07
N THR A 134 -9.28 3.66 -22.43
CA THR A 134 -8.67 4.84 -23.07
C THR A 134 -7.50 4.46 -24.00
N LYS A 135 -6.90 3.28 -23.81
CA LYS A 135 -5.78 2.76 -24.64
C LYS A 135 -6.19 1.89 -25.82
N LYS A 136 -7.48 1.52 -25.94
CA LYS A 136 -8.00 0.73 -27.08
C LYS A 136 -8.55 1.59 -28.22
N GLY A 137 -8.47 2.91 -28.10
CA GLY A 137 -9.00 3.87 -29.08
C GLY A 137 -7.96 4.68 -29.86
N GLU A 138 -6.66 4.38 -29.72
CA GLU A 138 -5.57 4.99 -30.52
C GLU A 138 -4.96 3.97 -31.51
#